data_AF-A0A7G7KN47-F1
#
_entry.id   AF-A0A7G7KN47-F1
#
_cell.length_a   1.000
_cell.length_b   1.000
_cell.length_c   1.000
_cell.angle_alpha   90.00
_cell.angle_beta   90.00
_cell.angle_gamma   90.00
#
_symmetry.space_group_name_H-M   'P 1'
#
loop_
_entity.id
_entity.type
_entity.pdbx_description
1 polymer ?
#
loop_
_entity_poly.entity_id
_entity_poly.type
_entity_poly.pdbx_seq_one_letter_code
_entity_poly.pdbx_strand_id
1 'polypeptide(L)'
;MAYLLQFFGLSDPLQLFYLQQSSVDGAGPVFTGFRPVQLDALMAWALETASCRQWDPELTQQSVMQAWMERAEAIRQWQLRLRHEPGETQLVTGLGSQRDWEQRCEAMLRA
;
A
#
# COMPACT_ATOMS: atom_id res chain seq x y z
N MET A 1 -0.81 -18.38 -1.00
CA MET A 1 0.29 -17.39 -0.93
C MET A 1 -0.23 -16.18 -0.16
N ALA A 2 0.49 -15.67 0.83
CA ALA A 2 0.05 -14.47 1.56
C ALA A 2 0.45 -13.21 0.78
N TYR A 3 -0.44 -12.23 0.72
CA TYR A 3 -0.12 -10.90 0.20
C TYR A 3 0.45 -10.05 1.33
N LEU A 4 1.38 -9.17 0.99
CA LEU A 4 2.08 -8.36 1.96
C LEU A 4 1.68 -6.90 1.76
N LEU A 5 1.00 -6.37 2.78
CA LEU A 5 0.62 -4.96 2.88
C LEU A 5 1.67 -4.21 3.71
N GLN A 6 2.24 -3.15 3.14
CA GLN A 6 3.17 -2.25 3.83
C GLN A 6 2.65 -0.83 3.87
N PHE A 7 2.89 -0.17 5.00
CA PHE A 7 2.70 1.26 5.18
C PHE A 7 4.08 1.93 5.16
N PHE A 8 4.28 2.90 4.27
CA PHE A 8 5.57 3.59 4.07
C PHE A 8 5.67 4.92 4.82
N GLY A 9 4.54 5.42 5.33
CA GLY A 9 4.46 6.70 6.03
C GLY A 9 3.86 7.80 5.16
N LEU A 10 4.10 9.04 5.56
CA LEU A 10 3.47 10.21 4.97
C LEU A 10 4.30 10.74 3.81
N SER A 11 3.68 10.97 2.66
CA SER A 11 4.33 11.58 1.50
C SER A 11 3.38 12.49 0.73
N ASP A 12 3.97 13.35 -0.07
CA ASP A 12 3.27 14.19 -1.02
C ASP A 12 2.78 13.39 -2.25
N PRO A 13 1.78 13.91 -2.98
CA PRO A 13 1.20 13.21 -4.13
C PRO A 13 2.18 12.97 -5.28
N LEU A 14 3.22 13.81 -5.42
CA LEU A 14 4.21 13.66 -6.49
C LEU A 14 5.09 12.43 -6.26
N GLN A 15 5.54 12.21 -5.01
CA GLN A 15 6.24 10.97 -4.64
C GLN A 15 5.36 9.73 -4.86
N LEU A 16 4.08 9.80 -4.51
CA LEU A 16 3.14 8.70 -4.77
C LEU A 16 3.00 8.42 -6.26
N PHE A 17 2.92 9.45 -7.10
CA PHE A 17 2.85 9.29 -8.55
C PHE A 17 4.06 8.54 -9.11
N TYR A 18 5.28 8.90 -8.68
CA TYR A 18 6.49 8.18 -9.10
C TYR A 18 6.48 6.71 -8.65
N LEU A 19 5.99 6.45 -7.43
CA LEU A 19 5.82 5.08 -6.95
C LEU A 19 4.81 4.29 -7.79
N GLN A 20 3.67 4.88 -8.11
CA GLN A 20 2.66 4.26 -8.96
C GLN A 20 3.20 3.98 -10.36
N GLN A 21 3.94 4.92 -10.95
CA GLN A 21 4.55 4.76 -12.26
C GLN A 21 5.55 3.59 -12.28
N SER A 22 6.34 3.42 -11.20
CA SER A 22 7.27 2.29 -11.08
C SER A 22 6.57 0.92 -11.09
N SER A 23 5.28 0.88 -10.77
CA SER A 23 4.46 -0.34 -10.74
C SER A 23 3.73 -0.62 -12.05
N VAL A 24 3.68 0.36 -12.97
CA VAL A 24 2.96 0.26 -14.26
C VAL A 24 3.65 -0.69 -15.24
N ASP A 25 4.97 -0.84 -15.15
CA ASP A 25 5.75 -1.78 -15.97
C ASP A 25 5.53 -3.26 -15.59
N GLY A 26 4.49 -3.55 -14.81
CA GLY A 26 3.94 -4.89 -14.56
C GLY A 26 4.68 -5.69 -13.48
N ALA A 27 5.94 -5.37 -13.18
CA ALA A 27 6.71 -6.04 -12.14
C ALA A 27 6.74 -5.19 -10.85
N GLY A 28 6.13 -5.69 -9.77
CA GLY A 28 6.26 -5.09 -8.44
C GLY A 28 4.94 -4.71 -7.76
N PRO A 29 5.04 -4.22 -6.51
CA PRO A 29 3.90 -3.93 -5.65
C PRO A 29 3.13 -2.70 -6.15
N VAL A 30 1.83 -2.67 -5.88
CA VAL A 30 0.94 -1.56 -6.24
C VAL A 30 0.86 -0.59 -5.07
N PHE A 31 0.95 0.71 -5.36
CA PHE A 31 0.91 1.76 -4.35
C PHE A 31 -0.36 2.61 -4.43
N THR A 32 -0.82 3.07 -3.28
CA THR A 32 -1.87 4.07 -3.16
C THR A 32 -1.64 4.98 -1.96
N GLY A 33 -2.30 6.13 -1.96
CA GLY A 33 -2.28 7.10 -0.87
C GLY A 33 -3.65 7.24 -0.24
N PHE A 34 -3.72 7.25 1.09
CA PHE A 34 -4.97 7.41 1.82
C PHE A 34 -5.00 8.69 2.66
N ARG A 35 -6.12 9.41 2.56
CA ARG A 35 -6.51 10.52 3.44
C ARG A 35 -8.04 10.71 3.42
N PRO A 36 -8.79 10.36 4.48
CA PRO A 36 -8.34 9.66 5.68
C PRO A 36 -7.99 8.19 5.40
N VAL A 37 -7.20 7.60 6.30
CA VAL A 37 -6.87 6.17 6.27
C VAL A 37 -8.01 5.42 6.96
N GLN A 38 -8.78 4.62 6.22
CA GLN A 38 -9.89 3.82 6.76
C GLN A 38 -9.77 2.39 6.26
N LEU A 39 -10.15 1.42 7.10
CA LEU A 39 -10.10 0.01 6.74
C LEU A 39 -10.97 -0.28 5.51
N ASP A 40 -12.16 0.30 5.44
CA ASP A 40 -13.08 0.08 4.32
C ASP A 40 -12.49 0.55 2.98
N ALA A 41 -11.88 1.74 2.97
CA ALA A 41 -11.22 2.27 1.78
C ALA A 41 -9.97 1.45 1.39
N LEU A 42 -9.20 1.00 2.38
CA LEU A 42 -8.05 0.12 2.17
C LEU A 42 -8.48 -1.24 1.60
N MET A 43 -9.54 -1.82 2.14
CA MET A 43 -10.08 -3.11 1.72
C MET A 43 -10.64 -3.03 0.31
N ALA A 44 -11.43 -2.00 0.00
CA ALA A 44 -11.97 -1.77 -1.33
C ALA A 44 -10.85 -1.66 -2.38
N TRP A 45 -9.84 -0.82 -2.12
CA TRP A 45 -8.68 -0.69 -3.01
C TRP A 45 -7.90 -2.00 -3.17
N ALA A 46 -7.69 -2.75 -2.09
CA ALA A 46 -6.95 -4.00 -2.15
C ALA A 46 -7.69 -5.06 -2.98
N LEU A 47 -9.01 -5.16 -2.85
CA LEU A 47 -9.84 -6.08 -3.63
C LEU A 47 -9.93 -5.68 -5.10
N GLU A 48 -10.05 -4.38 -5.40
CA GLU A 48 -9.97 -3.86 -6.77
C GLU A 48 -8.61 -4.18 -7.40
N THR A 49 -7.52 -3.95 -6.65
CA THR A 49 -6.15 -4.27 -7.10
C THR A 49 -5.99 -5.76 -7.33
N ALA A 50 -6.54 -6.60 -6.45
CA ALA A 50 -6.52 -8.04 -6.59
C ALA A 50 -7.27 -8.49 -7.85
N SER A 51 -8.43 -7.90 -8.14
CA SER A 51 -9.18 -8.16 -9.37
C SER A 51 -8.35 -7.82 -10.61
N CYS A 52 -7.73 -6.63 -10.64
CA CYS A 52 -6.89 -6.20 -11.76
C CYS A 52 -5.64 -7.07 -11.96
N ARG A 53 -5.04 -7.57 -10.87
CA ARG A 53 -3.83 -8.40 -10.89
C ARG A 53 -4.10 -9.91 -10.89
N GLN A 54 -5.37 -10.33 -10.96
CA GLN A 54 -5.82 -11.72 -10.86
C GLN A 54 -5.30 -12.43 -9.59
N TRP A 55 -5.20 -11.68 -8.50
CA TRP A 55 -4.86 -12.19 -7.18
C TRP A 55 -6.08 -12.81 -6.51
N ASP A 56 -5.82 -13.73 -5.57
CA ASP A 56 -6.86 -14.37 -4.80
C ASP A 56 -7.51 -13.34 -3.84
N PRO A 57 -8.82 -13.06 -3.99
CA PRO A 57 -9.50 -12.04 -3.19
C PRO A 57 -9.64 -12.42 -1.73
N GLU A 58 -9.83 -13.71 -1.41
CA GLU A 58 -9.99 -14.21 -0.04
C GLU A 58 -8.66 -14.09 0.71
N LEU A 59 -7.57 -14.51 0.06
CA LEU A 59 -6.22 -14.36 0.62
C LEU A 59 -5.83 -12.88 0.74
N THR A 60 -6.19 -12.03 -0.22
CA THR A 60 -5.95 -10.59 -0.15
C THR A 60 -6.67 -9.98 1.04
N GLN A 61 -7.96 -10.29 1.21
CA GLN A 61 -8.76 -9.81 2.35
C GLN A 61 -8.16 -10.24 3.69
N GLN A 62 -7.81 -11.52 3.83
CA GLN A 62 -7.22 -12.05 5.05
C GLN A 62 -5.89 -11.36 5.37
N SER A 63 -5.02 -11.19 4.36
CA SER A 63 -3.73 -10.50 4.51
C SER A 63 -3.88 -9.04 4.89
N VAL A 64 -4.81 -8.31 4.28
CA VAL A 64 -5.07 -6.89 4.61
C VAL A 64 -5.61 -6.77 6.03
N MET A 65 -6.55 -7.63 6.41
CA MET A 65 -7.14 -7.63 7.75
C MET A 65 -6.10 -7.95 8.82
N GLN A 66 -5.25 -8.96 8.59
CA GLN A 66 -4.14 -9.30 9.49
C GLN A 66 -3.16 -8.13 9.62
N ALA A 67 -2.70 -7.56 8.51
CA ALA A 67 -1.75 -6.44 8.53
C ALA A 67 -2.33 -5.19 9.18
N TRP A 68 -3.63 -4.94 9.02
CA TRP A 68 -4.34 -3.86 9.71
C TRP A 68 -4.35 -4.07 11.22
N MET A 69 -4.69 -5.28 11.69
CA MET A 69 -4.70 -5.61 13.12
C MET A 69 -3.31 -5.52 13.74
N GLU A 70 -2.30 -6.07 13.08
CA GLU A 70 -0.91 -6.02 13.55
C GLU A 70 -0.35 -4.59 13.65
N ARG A 71 -0.84 -3.68 12.80
CA ARG A 71 -0.35 -2.30 12.70
C ARG A 71 -1.36 -1.25 13.17
N ALA A 72 -2.43 -1.67 13.86
CA ALA A 72 -3.56 -0.79 14.22
C ALA A 72 -3.11 0.46 15.00
N GLU A 73 -2.16 0.30 15.91
CA GLU A 73 -1.61 1.40 16.71
C GLU A 73 -0.79 2.38 15.85
N ALA A 74 0.06 1.87 14.95
CA ALA A 74 0.82 2.70 14.01
C ALA A 74 -0.10 3.46 13.05
N ILE A 75 -1.14 2.79 12.54
CA ILE A 75 -2.17 3.41 11.69
C ILE A 75 -2.88 4.53 12.43
N ARG A 76 -3.27 4.32 13.69
CA ARG A 76 -3.88 5.36 14.52
C ARG A 76 -2.95 6.55 14.71
N GLN A 77 -1.65 6.33 14.92
CA GLN A 77 -0.67 7.40 15.02
C GLN A 77 -0.54 8.18 13.69
N TRP A 78 -0.50 7.49 12.54
CA TRP A 78 -0.48 8.17 11.24
C TRP A 78 -1.77 8.96 10.96
N GLN A 79 -2.94 8.44 11.33
CA GLN A 79 -4.21 9.16 11.24
C GLN A 79 -4.18 10.45 12.07
N LEU A 80 -3.59 10.43 13.28
CA LEU A 80 -3.43 11.62 14.11
C LEU A 80 -2.44 12.62 13.51
N ARG A 81 -1.32 12.13 12.97
CA ARG A 81 -0.32 12.99 12.30
C ARG A 81 -0.88 13.65 11.04
N LEU A 82 -1.63 12.91 10.21
CA LEU A 82 -2.28 13.42 9.01
C LEU A 82 -3.21 14.62 9.26
N ARG A 83 -3.77 14.76 10.48
CA ARG A 83 -4.61 15.91 10.84
C ARG A 83 -3.81 17.21 10.97
N HIS A 84 -2.51 17.12 11.24
CA HIS A 84 -1.62 18.26 11.45
C HIS A 84 -0.75 18.58 10.23
N GLU A 85 -0.77 17.69 9.23
CA GLU A 85 0.02 17.81 8.00
C GLU A 85 -0.77 18.56 6.91
N PRO A 86 -0.08 19.30 6.01
CA PRO A 86 -0.70 20.09 4.95
C PRO A 86 -1.63 19.25 4.07
N GLY A 87 -2.62 19.88 3.44
CA GLY A 87 -3.78 19.24 2.79
C GLY A 87 -3.49 18.15 1.75
N GLU A 88 -2.27 18.12 1.22
CA GLU A 88 -1.85 17.22 0.14
C GLU A 88 -1.12 15.97 0.64
N THR A 89 -0.63 15.95 1.88
CA THR A 89 0.07 14.78 2.44
C THR A 89 -0.87 13.59 2.60
N GLN A 90 -0.45 12.41 2.16
CA GLN A 90 -1.21 11.15 2.23
C GLN A 90 -0.38 10.05 2.89
N LEU A 91 -1.04 9.07 3.53
CA LEU A 91 -0.37 7.86 3.99
C LEU A 91 -0.20 6.92 2.81
N VAL A 92 1.05 6.64 2.45
CA VAL A 92 1.38 5.74 1.35
C VAL A 92 1.34 4.29 1.84
N THR A 93 0.64 3.46 1.07
CA THR A 93 0.51 2.03 1.28
C THR A 93 0.85 1.28 0.02
N GLY A 94 1.54 0.14 0.16
CA GLY A 94 1.85 -0.77 -0.93
C GLY A 94 1.28 -2.16 -0.66
N LEU A 95 0.78 -2.81 -1.71
CA LEU A 95 0.30 -4.20 -1.68
C LEU A 95 1.00 -4.98 -2.79
N GLY A 96 1.52 -6.16 -2.44
CA GLY A 96 2.18 -7.04 -3.39
C GLY A 96 2.38 -8.43 -2.82
N SER A 97 2.61 -9.41 -3.69
CA SER A 97 3.14 -10.69 -3.28
C SER A 97 4.58 -10.55 -2.79
N GLN A 98 5.10 -11.54 -2.07
CA GLN A 98 6.51 -11.57 -1.68
C GLN A 98 7.45 -11.36 -2.87
N ARG A 99 7.14 -11.99 -4.01
CA ARG A 99 7.94 -11.88 -5.24
C ARG A 99 7.92 -10.46 -5.81
N ASP A 100 6.80 -9.76 -5.72
CA ASP A 100 6.70 -8.36 -6.15
C ASP A 100 7.63 -7.48 -5.33
N TRP A 101 7.67 -7.70 -4.01
CA TRP A 101 8.57 -6.99 -3.10
C TRP A 101 10.04 -7.31 -3.36
N GLU A 102 10.38 -8.59 -3.58
CA GLU A 102 11.73 -9.03 -3.93
C GLU A 102 12.21 -8.37 -5.22
N GLN A 103 11.38 -8.38 -6.28
CA GLN A 103 11.71 -7.76 -7.56
C GLN A 103 11.93 -6.25 -7.43
N ARG A 104 11.12 -5.57 -6.63
CA ARG A 104 11.30 -4.15 -6.34
C ARG A 104 12.61 -3.88 -5.61
N CYS A 105 12.94 -4.70 -4.61
CA CYS A 105 14.21 -4.58 -3.89
C CYS A 105 15.40 -4.80 -4.83
N GLU A 106 15.34 -5.81 -5.71
CA GLU A 106 16.37 -6.04 -6.73
C GLU A 106 16.50 -4.86 -7.69
N ALA A 107 15.39 -4.27 -8.14
CA ALA A 107 15.40 -3.09 -9.01
C ALA A 107 16.05 -1.88 -8.32
N MET A 108 15.74 -1.65 -7.03
CA MET A 108 16.35 -0.57 -6.24
C MET A 108 17.85 -0.76 -6.01
N LEU A 109 18.34 -2.01 -5.93
CA LEU A 109 19.76 -2.32 -5.76
C LEU A 109 20.56 -2.23 -7.06
N ARG A 110 19.89 -2.31 -8.22
CA ARG A 110 20.52 -2.22 -9.55
C ARG A 110 20.56 -0.79 -10.11
N ALA A 111 19.82 0.14 -9.51
CA ALA A 111 19.80 1.56 -9.85
C ALA A 111 20.89 2.33 -9.10
#